data_AF-A0A1F5DL13-F1
#
_entry.id   AF-A0A1F5DL13-F1
#
_cell.length_a   1.000
_cell.length_b   1.000
_cell.length_c   1.000
_cell.angle_alpha   90.00
_cell.angle_beta   90.00
_cell.angle_gamma   90.00
#
_symmetry.space_group_name_H-M   'P 1'
#
loop_
_entity.id
_entity.type
_entity.pdbx_description
1 polymer ?
#
loop_
_entity_poly.entity_id
_entity_poly.type
_entity_poly.pdbx_seq_one_letter_code
_entity_poly.pdbx_strand_id
1 'polypeptide(L)'
;MLAVCGLDCSSCRAYIATKENDYSKMAETAKLWSRLEEEFKPEDIPCDGCHTERLHTFCRRCPVRLCAKARSVIYCGDCSEYACGKLESHWKWLSPGQGKIAKANLEEYRKK
;
A
#
# COMPACT_ATOMS: atom_id res chain seq x y z
N MET A 1 -6.89 -8.78 0.44
CA MET A 1 -6.42 -8.53 -0.95
C MET A 1 -5.01 -8.00 -0.87
N LEU A 2 -4.02 -8.70 -1.44
CA LEU A 2 -2.64 -8.22 -1.36
C LEU A 2 -2.42 -7.00 -2.27
N ALA A 3 -1.61 -6.07 -1.79
CA ALA A 3 -1.00 -5.02 -2.59
C ALA A 3 0.20 -5.59 -3.37
N VAL A 4 0.66 -4.82 -4.36
CA VAL A 4 1.87 -5.10 -5.12
C VAL A 4 3.07 -5.49 -4.22
N CYS A 5 3.25 -4.81 -3.09
CA CYS A 5 4.38 -5.02 -2.17
C CYS A 5 4.15 -6.10 -1.08
N GLY A 6 3.00 -6.77 -1.10
CA GLY A 6 2.63 -7.79 -0.12
C GLY A 6 1.83 -7.32 1.09
N LEU A 7 1.63 -6.00 1.26
CA LEU A 7 0.72 -5.49 2.28
C LEU A 7 -0.71 -5.99 2.03
N ASP A 8 -1.45 -6.30 3.08
CA ASP A 8 -2.85 -6.66 2.90
C ASP A 8 -3.74 -5.41 2.90
N CYS A 9 -4.29 -5.06 1.73
CA CYS A 9 -5.23 -3.95 1.60
C CYS A 9 -6.49 -4.15 2.43
N SER A 10 -6.93 -5.38 2.74
CA SER A 10 -8.14 -5.59 3.56
C SER A 10 -7.97 -5.15 5.02
N SER A 11 -6.75 -4.99 5.50
CA SER A 11 -6.47 -4.42 6.83
C SER A 11 -6.07 -2.94 6.79
N CYS A 12 -6.09 -2.30 5.62
CA CYS A 12 -5.71 -0.90 5.46
C CYS A 12 -6.86 0.05 5.86
N ARG A 13 -6.57 1.04 6.73
CA ARG A 13 -7.55 2.03 7.21
C ARG A 13 -8.24 2.79 6.08
N ALA A 14 -7.48 3.24 5.07
CA ALA A 14 -8.03 3.95 3.92
C ALA A 14 -8.99 3.08 3.10
N TYR A 15 -8.62 1.81 2.88
CA TYR A 15 -9.47 0.87 2.15
C TYR A 15 -10.77 0.60 2.93
N ILE A 16 -10.67 0.31 4.23
CA ILE A 16 -11.82 0.06 5.10
C ILE A 16 -12.77 1.26 5.11
N ALA A 17 -12.25 2.48 5.38
CA ALA A 17 -13.04 3.71 5.40
C ALA A 17 -13.75 3.96 4.06
N THR A 18 -13.09 3.67 2.94
CA THR A 18 -13.68 3.80 1.59
C THR A 18 -14.77 2.78 1.34
N LYS A 19 -14.55 1.51 1.70
CA LYS A 19 -15.53 0.44 1.51
C LYS A 19 -16.79 0.64 2.35
N GLU A 20 -16.65 1.19 3.53
CA GLU A 20 -17.76 1.53 4.43
C GLU A 20 -18.42 2.88 4.10
N ASN A 21 -17.83 3.65 3.17
CA ASN A 21 -18.24 5.02 2.86
C ASN A 21 -18.34 5.91 4.12
N ASP A 22 -17.40 5.71 5.07
CA ASP A 22 -17.39 6.36 6.37
C ASP A 22 -16.41 7.55 6.37
N TYR A 23 -16.98 8.75 6.23
CA TYR A 23 -16.22 9.99 6.20
C TYR A 23 -15.47 10.26 7.52
N SER A 24 -16.02 9.85 8.66
CA SER A 24 -15.36 10.04 9.97
C SER A 24 -14.09 9.20 10.05
N LYS A 25 -14.13 7.95 9.58
CA LYS A 25 -12.94 7.09 9.49
C LYS A 25 -11.91 7.63 8.50
N MET A 26 -12.35 8.30 7.41
CA MET A 26 -11.44 9.00 6.51
C MET A 26 -10.77 10.18 7.21
N ALA A 27 -11.50 11.00 7.95
CA ALA A 27 -10.94 12.12 8.71
C ALA A 27 -9.95 11.68 9.78
N GLU A 28 -10.25 10.61 10.52
CA GLU A 28 -9.31 10.03 11.48
C GLU A 28 -8.03 9.53 10.80
N THR A 29 -8.17 8.85 9.66
CA THR A 29 -7.03 8.34 8.89
C THR A 29 -6.18 9.47 8.35
N ALA A 30 -6.80 10.52 7.81
CA ALA A 30 -6.13 11.72 7.32
C ALA A 30 -5.34 12.40 8.44
N LYS A 31 -5.95 12.59 9.62
CA LYS A 31 -5.27 13.16 10.79
C LYS A 31 -4.11 12.30 11.25
N LEU A 32 -4.28 10.97 11.31
CA LEU A 32 -3.23 10.04 11.73
C LEU A 32 -2.03 10.02 10.78
N TRP A 33 -2.28 10.19 9.49
CA TRP A 33 -1.24 10.13 8.46
C TRP A 33 -0.61 11.48 8.14
N SER A 34 -1.26 12.58 8.53
CA SER A 34 -0.72 13.93 8.44
C SER A 34 0.54 14.05 9.31
N ARG A 35 1.55 14.70 8.77
CA ARG A 35 2.81 15.05 9.44
C ARG A 35 3.05 16.56 9.29
N LEU A 36 4.05 17.08 10.00
CA LEU A 36 4.39 18.51 9.95
C LEU A 36 4.63 19.04 8.52
N GLU A 37 5.14 18.20 7.63
CA GLU A 37 5.48 18.57 6.24
C GLU A 37 4.39 18.22 5.22
N GLU A 38 3.38 17.44 5.61
CA GLU A 38 2.35 16.96 4.68
C GLU A 38 1.03 16.71 5.42
N GLU A 39 0.02 17.52 5.12
CA GLU A 39 -1.33 17.41 5.65
C GLU A 39 -2.23 16.66 4.66
N PHE A 40 -2.99 15.69 5.17
CA PHE A 40 -4.02 14.97 4.43
C PHE A 40 -5.40 15.44 4.87
N LYS A 41 -6.30 15.53 3.90
CA LYS A 41 -7.72 15.75 4.14
C LYS A 41 -8.49 14.43 3.97
N PRO A 42 -9.73 14.33 4.49
CA PRO A 42 -10.57 13.16 4.26
C PRO A 42 -10.69 12.79 2.77
N GLU A 43 -10.66 13.77 1.86
CA GLU A 43 -10.73 13.61 0.41
C GLU A 43 -9.47 12.97 -0.21
N ASP A 44 -8.35 12.94 0.51
CA ASP A 44 -7.11 12.28 0.09
C ASP A 44 -7.08 10.78 0.41
N ILE A 45 -8.01 10.31 1.24
CA ILE A 45 -8.08 8.94 1.77
C ILE A 45 -8.80 7.92 0.87
N PRO A 46 -9.78 8.27 0.02
CA PRO A 46 -10.49 7.30 -0.80
C PRO A 46 -9.56 6.36 -1.58
N CYS A 47 -9.73 5.05 -1.39
CA CYS A 47 -8.88 4.01 -1.94
C CYS A 47 -9.65 2.70 -2.14
N ASP A 48 -9.63 2.15 -3.36
CA ASP A 48 -10.22 0.84 -3.68
C ASP A 48 -9.19 -0.29 -3.73
N GLY A 49 -7.95 -0.01 -3.31
CA GLY A 49 -6.87 -0.98 -3.18
C GLY A 49 -5.82 -0.88 -4.30
N CYS A 50 -4.64 -1.46 -4.05
CA CYS A 50 -3.41 -1.15 -4.78
C CYS A 50 -3.48 -1.39 -6.30
N HIS A 51 -4.32 -2.32 -6.76
CA HIS A 51 -4.47 -2.67 -8.19
C HIS A 51 -5.56 -1.86 -8.91
N THR A 52 -6.13 -0.86 -8.26
CA THR A 52 -7.18 0.00 -8.82
C THR A 52 -6.64 1.38 -9.21
N GLU A 53 -7.48 2.20 -9.84
CA GLU A 53 -7.16 3.58 -10.20
C GLU A 53 -7.54 4.60 -9.10
N ARG A 54 -8.63 4.36 -8.35
CA ARG A 54 -8.99 5.20 -7.20
C ARG A 54 -8.14 4.81 -5.99
N LEU A 55 -7.13 5.62 -5.73
CA LEU A 55 -6.16 5.40 -4.65
C LEU A 55 -6.02 6.64 -3.78
N HIS A 56 -5.67 6.43 -2.52
CA HIS A 56 -5.27 7.52 -1.64
C HIS A 56 -3.93 8.13 -2.11
N THR A 57 -3.70 9.40 -1.77
CA THR A 57 -2.63 10.25 -2.34
C THR A 57 -1.22 9.64 -2.18
N PHE A 58 -0.92 8.97 -1.06
CA PHE A 58 0.34 8.25 -0.88
C PHE A 58 0.49 7.04 -1.83
N CYS A 59 -0.54 6.20 -1.96
CA CYS A 59 -0.47 5.02 -2.83
C CYS A 59 -0.35 5.39 -4.31
N ARG A 60 -0.90 6.55 -4.74
CA ARG A 60 -0.71 7.07 -6.10
C ARG A 60 0.76 7.34 -6.43
N ARG A 61 1.53 7.83 -5.45
CA ARG A 61 2.96 8.17 -5.60
C ARG A 61 3.90 7.07 -5.11
N CYS A 62 3.38 5.88 -4.74
CA CYS A 62 4.21 4.80 -4.20
C CYS A 62 5.20 4.28 -5.26
N PRO A 63 6.52 4.38 -5.04
CA PRO A 63 7.53 4.03 -6.05
C PRO A 63 7.54 2.52 -6.37
N VAL A 64 7.20 1.67 -5.40
CA VAL A 64 7.07 0.21 -5.62
C VAL A 64 5.89 -0.08 -6.55
N ARG A 65 4.73 0.55 -6.31
CA ARG A 65 3.54 0.38 -7.15
C ARG A 65 3.80 0.88 -8.58
N LEU A 66 4.37 2.07 -8.72
CA LEU A 66 4.69 2.66 -10.02
C LEU A 66 5.69 1.79 -10.79
N CYS A 67 6.68 1.22 -10.10
CA CYS A 67 7.63 0.29 -10.69
C CYS A 67 6.96 -0.98 -11.22
N ALA A 68 6.03 -1.57 -10.45
CA ALA A 68 5.32 -2.77 -10.88
C ALA A 68 4.39 -2.49 -12.08
N LYS A 69 3.67 -1.35 -12.06
CA LYS A 69 2.85 -0.90 -13.21
C LYS A 69 3.70 -0.73 -14.47
N ALA A 70 4.88 -0.09 -14.36
CA ALA A 70 5.79 0.11 -15.50
C ALA A 70 6.38 -1.21 -16.05
N ARG A 71 6.52 -2.23 -15.19
CA ARG A 71 7.03 -3.56 -15.56
C ARG A 71 5.92 -4.56 -15.89
N SER A 72 4.66 -4.14 -15.87
CA SER A 72 3.49 -5.03 -16.03
C SER A 72 3.49 -6.22 -15.06
N VAL A 73 3.99 -6.00 -13.85
CA VAL A 73 4.04 -6.98 -12.77
C VAL A 73 2.84 -6.76 -11.85
N ILE A 74 2.09 -7.83 -11.56
CA ILE A 74 0.95 -7.76 -10.64
C ILE A 74 1.46 -7.68 -9.21
N TYR A 75 2.11 -8.73 -8.71
CA TYR A 75 2.73 -8.70 -7.39
C TYR A 75 4.24 -8.63 -7.55
N CYS A 76 4.94 -7.89 -6.68
CA CYS A 76 6.41 -7.91 -6.69
C CYS A 76 6.98 -9.33 -6.56
N GLY A 77 6.23 -10.26 -5.98
CA GLY A 77 6.58 -11.68 -5.95
C GLY A 77 6.67 -12.34 -7.33
N ASP A 78 6.04 -11.81 -8.38
CA ASP A 78 6.17 -12.29 -9.77
C ASP A 78 7.41 -11.71 -10.48
N CYS A 79 8.09 -10.74 -9.87
CA CYS A 79 9.24 -10.07 -10.49
C CYS A 79 10.48 -10.98 -10.49
N SER A 80 11.20 -11.02 -11.60
CA SER A 80 12.47 -11.75 -11.74
C SER A 80 13.58 -11.22 -10.83
N GLU A 81 13.52 -9.94 -10.44
CA GLU A 81 14.47 -9.30 -9.53
C GLU A 81 14.07 -9.43 -8.05
N TYR A 82 13.04 -10.21 -7.72
CA TYR A 82 12.56 -10.34 -6.34
C TYR A 82 13.58 -11.10 -5.44
N ALA A 83 13.91 -10.63 -4.24
CA ALA A 83 13.55 -9.34 -3.63
C ALA A 83 14.59 -8.26 -3.99
N CYS A 84 14.15 -7.17 -4.65
CA CYS A 84 15.04 -6.10 -5.08
C CYS A 84 15.20 -5.00 -4.01
N GLY A 85 16.27 -4.20 -4.11
CA GLY A 85 16.57 -3.14 -3.15
C GLY A 85 15.46 -2.10 -2.96
N LYS A 86 14.68 -1.80 -4.02
CA LYS A 86 13.53 -0.88 -3.93
C LYS A 86 12.44 -1.42 -3.00
N LEU A 87 12.16 -2.72 -3.10
CA LEU A 87 11.15 -3.39 -2.28
C LEU A 87 11.64 -3.54 -0.84
N GLU A 88 12.90 -3.94 -0.64
CA GLU A 88 13.53 -4.04 0.68
C GLU A 88 13.53 -2.68 1.41
N SER A 89 13.88 -1.59 0.72
CA SER A 89 13.80 -0.23 1.29
C SER A 89 12.37 0.17 1.62
N HIS A 90 11.39 -0.20 0.79
CA HIS A 90 9.98 0.07 1.08
C HIS A 90 9.52 -0.66 2.34
N TRP A 91 9.87 -1.94 2.51
CA TRP A 91 9.51 -2.69 3.73
C TRP A 91 10.12 -2.10 5.00
N LYS A 92 11.33 -1.54 4.92
CA LYS A 92 11.96 -0.83 6.05
C LYS A 92 11.29 0.50 6.38
N TRP A 93 10.71 1.16 5.38
CA TRP A 93 10.01 2.44 5.56
C TRP A 93 8.59 2.27 6.14
N LEU A 94 7.94 1.12 5.91
CA LEU A 94 6.66 0.79 6.52
C LEU A 94 6.78 0.75 8.05
N SER A 95 5.65 0.88 8.75
CA SER A 95 5.67 0.87 10.21
C SER A 95 6.27 -0.43 10.76
N PRO A 96 6.85 -0.41 11.98
CA PRO A 96 7.49 -1.59 12.56
C PRO A 96 6.55 -2.80 12.52
N GLY A 97 7.00 -3.89 11.89
CA GLY A 97 6.22 -5.12 11.72
C GLY A 97 5.48 -5.24 10.39
N GLN A 98 4.97 -4.14 9.81
CA GLN A 98 4.26 -4.19 8.53
C GLN A 98 5.15 -4.68 7.38
N GLY A 99 6.41 -4.23 7.33
CA GLY A 99 7.36 -4.70 6.33
C GLY A 99 7.64 -6.21 6.41
N LYS A 100 7.74 -6.76 7.62
CA LYS A 100 7.95 -8.21 7.83
C LYS A 100 6.74 -9.02 7.37
N ILE A 101 5.54 -8.56 7.70
CA ILE A 101 4.28 -9.18 7.27
C ILE A 101 4.15 -9.12 5.75
N ALA A 102 4.42 -7.96 5.15
CA ALA A 102 4.35 -7.78 3.70
C ALA A 102 5.32 -8.72 2.96
N LYS A 103 6.56 -8.84 3.46
CA LYS A 103 7.53 -9.81 2.94
C LYS A 103 7.02 -11.24 3.06
N ALA A 104 6.56 -11.65 4.24
CA ALA A 104 6.04 -13.00 4.46
C ALA A 104 4.87 -13.34 3.52
N ASN A 105 3.97 -12.38 3.27
CA ASN A 105 2.86 -12.54 2.33
C ASN A 105 3.34 -12.78 0.90
N LEU A 106 4.39 -12.08 0.43
CA LEU A 106 4.96 -12.31 -0.90
C LEU A 106 5.73 -13.62 -0.98
N GLU A 107 6.47 -14.02 0.07
CA GLU A 107 7.10 -15.34 0.12
C GLU A 107 6.07 -16.46 0.06
N GLU A 108 4.96 -16.33 0.78
CA GLU A 108 3.88 -17.31 0.74
C GLU A 108 3.18 -17.35 -0.61
N TYR A 109 2.95 -16.17 -1.22
CA TYR A 109 2.43 -16.07 -2.58
C TYR A 109 3.31 -16.80 -3.60
N ARG A 110 4.65 -16.69 -3.48
CA ARG A 110 5.63 -17.29 -4.40
C ARG A 110 5.75 -18.81 -4.34
N LYS A 111 5.20 -19.45 -3.30
CA LYS A 111 5.21 -20.93 -3.18
C LYS A 111 4.12 -21.61 -4.01
N LYS A 112 3.16 -20.84 -4.51
CA LYS A 112 2.06 -21.31 -5.35
C LYS A 112 2.52 -21.47 -6.79
#